data_AF-A0A8J3XAZ2-F1
#
_entry.id   AF-A0A8J3XAZ2-F1
#
_cell.length_a   1.000
_cell.length_b   1.000
_cell.length_c   1.000
_cell.angle_alpha   90.00
_cell.angle_beta   90.00
_cell.angle_gamma   90.00
#
_symmetry.space_group_name_H-M   'P 1'
#
loop_
_entity.id
_entity.type
_entity.pdbx_description
1 polymer ?
#
loop_
_entity_poly.entity_id
_entity_poly.type
_entity_poly.pdbx_seq_one_letter_code
_entity_poly.pdbx_strand_id
1 'polypeptide(L)' 'MYLATVIDIASRRVVGWATADHLRTELVADALQQAWRNRPPRSR' A
#
# COMPACT_ATOMS: atom_id res chain seq x y z
N MET A 1 -3.77 -17.12 3.93
CA MET A 1 -3.92 -15.66 4.05
C MET A 1 -2.56 -15.00 3.95
N TYR A 2 -2.45 -13.97 3.12
CA TYR A 2 -1.26 -13.16 2.88
C TYR A 2 -1.63 -11.69 3.00
N LEU A 3 -0.69 -10.88 3.49
CA LEU A 3 -0.82 -9.44 3.69
C LEU A 3 0.35 -8.74 2.99
N ALA A 4 0.06 -7.76 2.14
CA ALA A 4 1.04 -6.82 1.63
C ALA A 4 0.82 -5.44 2.25
N THR A 5 1.91 -4.75 2.60
CA THR A 5 1.89 -3.40 3.17
C THR A 5 2.89 -2.51 2.46
N VAL A 6 2.53 -1.24 2.25
CA VAL A 6 3.42 -0.18 1.76
C VAL A 6 3.67 0.79 2.90
N ILE A 7 4.95 1.03 3.22
CA ILE A 7 5.38 1.92 4.30
C ILE A 7 6.04 3.16 3.70
N ASP A 8 5.65 4.34 4.17
CA ASP A 8 6.42 5.55 3.94
C ASP A 8 7.63 5.59 4.90
N ILE A 9 8.84 5.63 4.35
CA ILE A 9 10.09 5.55 5.11
C ILE A 9 10.29 6.80 5.98
N ALA A 10 9.83 7.96 5.54
CA ALA A 10 10.02 9.21 6.27
C ALA A 10 9.17 9.26 7.56
N SER A 11 7.89 8.90 7.46
CA SER A 11 6.96 8.93 8.60
C SER A 11 6.85 7.59 9.36
N ARG A 12 7.38 6.50 8.79
CA ARG A 12 7.20 5.11 9.28
C ARG A 12 5.73 4.66 9.35
N ARG A 13 4.85 5.30 8.58
CA ARG A 13 3.42 4.96 8.55
C ARG A 13 3.13 3.95 7.43
N VAL A 14 2.21 3.02 7.71
CA VAL A 14 1.57 2.22 6.65
C VAL A 14 0.67 3.14 5.85
N VAL A 15 0.92 3.25 4.55
CA VAL A 15 0.18 4.13 3.64
C VAL A 15 -0.76 3.35 2.70
N GLY A 16 -0.55 2.03 2.57
CA GLY A 16 -1.45 1.13 1.86
C GLY A 16 -1.25 -0.33 2.27
N TRP A 17 -2.29 -1.14 2.08
CA TRP A 17 -2.31 -2.56 2.41
C TRP A 17 -3.33 -3.32 1.55
N ALA A 18 -3.11 -4.63 1.42
CA ALA A 18 -4.05 -5.54 0.76
C ALA A 18 -3.91 -6.95 1.33
N THR A 19 -4.97 -7.76 1.26
CA THR A 19 -4.97 -9.16 1.69
C THR A 19 -5.46 -10.08 0.57
N ALA A 20 -4.96 -11.31 0.55
CA ALA A 20 -5.41 -12.35 -0.37
C ALA A 20 -5.20 -13.75 0.23
N ASP A 21 -5.87 -14.75 -0.31
CA ASP A 21 -5.71 -16.14 0.14
C ASP A 21 -4.44 -16.82 -0.40
N HIS A 22 -3.78 -16.20 -1.40
CA HIS A 22 -2.56 -16.68 -2.04
C HIS A 22 -1.58 -15.54 -2.34
N LEU A 23 -0.29 -15.87 -2.49
CA LEU A 23 0.75 -14.91 -2.85
C LEU A 23 0.78 -14.74 -4.37
N ARG A 24 0.49 -13.52 -4.83
CA ARG A 24 0.44 -13.15 -6.25
C ARG A 24 0.94 -11.71 -6.43
N THR A 25 1.42 -11.37 -7.62
CA THR A 25 1.95 -10.02 -7.91
C THR A 25 0.89 -8.93 -7.70
N GLU A 26 -0.37 -9.25 -7.98
CA GLU A 26 -1.52 -8.36 -7.81
C GLU A 26 -1.69 -7.94 -6.35
N LEU A 27 -1.35 -8.79 -5.38
CA LEU A 27 -1.45 -8.45 -3.95
C LEU A 27 -0.59 -7.23 -3.61
N VAL A 28 0.63 -7.16 -4.17
CA VAL A 28 1.53 -6.01 -3.98
C VAL A 28 1.05 -4.81 -4.80
N ALA A 29 0.57 -5.04 -6.03
CA ALA A 29 0.03 -3.98 -6.88
C ALA A 29 -1.18 -3.28 -6.22
N ASP A 30 -2.08 -4.04 -5.60
CA ASP A 30 -3.27 -3.53 -4.92
C ASP A 30 -2.89 -2.65 -3.72
N ALA A 31 -1.94 -3.10 -2.89
CA ALA A 31 -1.43 -2.32 -1.77
C ALA A 31 -0.76 -1.01 -2.23
N LEU A 32 -0.02 -1.05 -3.35
CA LEU A 32 0.62 0.14 -3.94
C LEU A 32 -0.41 1.12 -4.52
N GLN A 33 -1.42 0.63 -5.24
CA GLN A 33 -2.50 1.47 -5.75
C GLN A 33 -3.29 2.14 -4.62
N GLN A 34 -3.56 1.42 -3.53
CA GLN A 34 -4.21 2.00 -2.36
C GLN A 34 -3.34 3.09 -1.74
N ALA A 35 -2.03 2.85 -1.57
CA ALA A 35 -1.08 3.86 -1.08
C ALA A 35 -1.05 5.11 -1.97
N TRP A 36 -1.05 4.94 -3.29
CA TRP A 36 -1.07 6.04 -4.25
C TRP A 36 -2.33 6.90 -4.12
N ARG A 37 -3.51 6.27 -4.02
CA ARG A 37 -4.79 6.96 -3.84
C ARG A 37 -4.89 7.72 -2.51
N ASN A 38 -4.25 7.20 -1.46
CA ASN A 38 -4.27 7.80 -0.13
C ASN A 38 -3.28 8.97 0.03
N ARG A 39 -2.48 9.27 -1.00
CA ARG A 39 -1.48 10.35 -0.92
C ARG A 39 -2.19 11.70 -0.83
N PRO A 40 -1.92 12.52 0.22
CA PRO A 40 -2.50 13.84 0.31
C PRO A 40 -2.08 14.69 -0.90
N PRO A 41 -2.97 15.58 -1.40
CA PRO A 41 -2.59 16.50 -2.47
C PRO A 41 -1.38 17.31 -2.02
N ARG A 42 -0.38 17.44 -2.89
CA ARG A 42 0.79 18.29 -2.59
C ARG A 42 0.28 19.72 -2.45
N SER A 43 0.28 20.25 -1.22
CA SER A 43 -0.04 21.66 -0.99
C SER A 43 0.90 22.49 -1.88
N ARG A 44 0.29 23.33 -2.72
CA ARG A 44 0.97 24.24 -3.63
C ARG A 44 1.71 25.32 -2.87
#